data_AF-G7YL80-F1
#
_entry.id   AF-G7YL80-F1
#
_cell.length_a   1.000
_cell.length_b   1.000
_cell.length_c   1.000
_cell.angle_alpha   90.00
_cell.angle_beta   90.00
_cell.angle_gamma   90.00
#
_symmetry.space_group_name_H-M   'P 1'
#
loop_
_entity.id
_entity.type
_entity.pdbx_description
1 polymer ?
#
loop_
_entity_poly.entity_id
_entity_poly.type
_entity_poly.pdbx_seq_one_letter_code
_entity_poly.pdbx_strand_id
1 'polypeptide(L)'
;MAARQNAFMDDCMASGFGAYFAIPLLRQRLEDLAGGDPKKFSEEQAIQAVTDAMRQLYYRDCRACNTYQLAIVRSTGAEVRGPLKLESDWSVAEYVSGYE
;
A
#
# COMPACT_ATOMS: atom_id res chain seq x y z
N MET A 1 -9.46 -23.55 6.08
CA MET A 1 -8.58 -23.20 4.93
C MET A 1 -7.17 -23.13 5.47
N ALA A 2 -6.34 -24.16 5.23
CA ALA A 2 -5.00 -24.23 5.80
C ALA A 2 -4.08 -23.25 5.06
N ALA A 3 -3.49 -22.29 5.78
CA ALA A 3 -2.41 -21.48 5.22
C ALA A 3 -1.24 -22.42 4.90
N ARG A 4 -0.92 -22.59 3.61
CA ARG A 4 0.28 -23.34 3.19
C ARG A 4 1.50 -22.64 3.79
N GLN A 5 2.35 -23.40 4.49
CA GLN A 5 3.62 -22.95 5.06
C GLN A 5 4.62 -22.66 3.93
N ASN A 6 4.42 -21.55 3.22
CA ASN A 6 5.34 -21.07 2.20
C ASN A 6 6.10 -19.89 2.79
N ALA A 7 7.44 -19.98 2.81
CA ALA A 7 8.34 -18.89 3.19
C ALA A 7 9.12 -18.44 1.96
N PHE A 8 9.16 -17.14 1.72
CA PHE A 8 9.93 -16.53 0.63
C PHE A 8 10.38 -15.13 1.08
N MET A 9 11.28 -14.55 0.30
CA MET A 9 11.77 -13.18 0.47
C MET A 9 11.47 -12.40 -0.80
N ASP A 10 11.03 -11.15 -0.63
CA ASP A 10 10.75 -10.21 -1.72
C ASP A 10 10.91 -8.78 -1.17
N ASP A 11 11.25 -7.84 -2.04
CA ASP A 11 11.44 -6.42 -1.68
C ASP A 11 10.10 -5.73 -1.39
N CYS A 12 9.01 -6.20 -2.02
CA CYS A 12 7.65 -5.71 -1.83
C CYS A 12 6.72 -6.88 -1.51
N MET A 13 6.10 -6.87 -0.32
CA MET A 13 5.20 -7.94 0.11
C MET A 13 3.84 -7.40 0.54
N ALA A 14 2.79 -8.16 0.25
CA ALA A 14 1.45 -7.94 0.77
C ALA A 14 0.73 -9.28 0.95
N SER A 15 -0.28 -9.29 1.82
CA SER A 15 -1.11 -10.48 2.07
C SER A 15 -2.54 -10.27 1.59
N GLY A 16 -3.29 -11.37 1.46
CA GLY A 16 -4.70 -11.34 1.07
C GLY A 16 -4.94 -10.59 -0.25
N PHE A 17 -5.90 -9.66 -0.24
CA PHE A 17 -6.25 -8.86 -1.42
C PHE A 17 -5.14 -7.88 -1.84
N GLY A 18 -4.26 -7.52 -0.91
CA GLY A 18 -3.08 -6.69 -1.15
C GLY A 18 -2.13 -7.26 -2.20
N ALA A 19 -2.08 -8.58 -2.36
CA ALA A 19 -1.23 -9.21 -3.36
C ALA A 19 -1.58 -8.81 -4.80
N TYR A 20 -2.85 -8.47 -5.06
CA TYR A 20 -3.34 -8.13 -6.42
C TYR A 20 -3.29 -6.64 -6.72
N PHE A 21 -3.44 -5.78 -5.71
CA PHE A 21 -3.52 -4.31 -5.90
C PHE A 21 -2.31 -3.56 -5.33
N ALA A 22 -1.81 -3.94 -4.16
CA ALA A 22 -0.71 -3.24 -3.51
C ALA A 22 0.64 -3.63 -4.11
N ILE A 23 0.91 -4.92 -4.33
CA ILE A 23 2.22 -5.37 -4.85
C ILE A 23 2.58 -4.73 -6.20
N PRO A 24 1.70 -4.71 -7.22
CA PRO A 24 2.02 -4.09 -8.50
C PRO A 24 2.35 -2.59 -8.35
N LEU A 25 1.59 -1.88 -7.51
CA LEU A 25 1.82 -0.47 -7.26
C LEU A 25 3.16 -0.22 -6.55
N LEU A 26 3.47 -1.00 -5.50
CA LEU A 26 4.72 -0.87 -4.76
C LEU A 26 5.93 -1.15 -5.65
N ARG A 27 5.86 -2.21 -6.47
CA ARG A 27 6.93 -2.54 -7.45
C ARG A 27 7.08 -1.45 -8.50
N GLN A 28 5.98 -0.91 -9.01
CA GLN A 28 6.02 0.22 -9.93
C GLN A 28 6.70 1.44 -9.29
N ARG A 29 6.34 1.80 -8.05
CA ARG A 29 6.98 2.92 -7.34
C ARG A 29 8.47 2.69 -7.10
N LEU A 30 8.86 1.47 -6.77
CA LEU A 30 10.26 1.09 -6.60
C LEU A 30 11.04 1.22 -7.91
N GLU A 31 10.46 0.80 -9.03
CA GLU A 31 11.05 0.97 -10.35
C GLU A 31 11.16 2.45 -10.74
N ASP A 32 10.06 3.20 -10.66
CA ASP A 32 9.98 4.59 -11.10
C ASP A 32 10.91 5.52 -10.30
N LEU A 33 11.04 5.31 -8.98
CA LEU A 33 11.75 6.21 -8.08
C LEU A 33 13.18 5.78 -7.76
N ALA A 34 13.49 4.48 -7.89
CA ALA A 34 14.77 3.91 -7.48
C ALA A 34 15.40 2.98 -8.53
N GLY A 35 14.80 2.85 -9.72
CA GLY A 35 15.30 1.97 -10.80
C GLY A 35 15.36 0.50 -10.38
N GLY A 36 14.45 0.08 -9.50
CA GLY A 36 14.37 -1.29 -9.01
C GLY A 36 15.34 -1.61 -7.86
N ASP A 37 16.10 -0.64 -7.33
CA ASP A 37 17.03 -0.86 -6.21
C ASP A 37 16.45 -0.35 -4.88
N PRO A 38 16.05 -1.26 -3.95
CA PRO A 38 15.50 -0.87 -2.65
C PRO A 38 16.42 0.03 -1.83
N LYS A 39 17.75 -0.02 -2.04
CA LYS A 39 18.71 0.79 -1.28
C LYS A 39 18.67 2.27 -1.65
N LYS A 40 18.15 2.60 -2.84
CA LYS A 40 17.99 3.99 -3.31
C LYS A 40 16.61 4.55 -2.99
N PHE A 41 15.74 3.74 -2.38
CA PHE A 41 14.39 4.12 -2.05
C PHE A 41 14.36 4.79 -0.66
N SER A 42 14.04 6.08 -0.63
CA SER A 42 14.02 6.85 0.61
C SER A 42 12.85 6.41 1.50
N GLU A 43 12.95 6.68 2.80
CA GLU A 43 11.86 6.38 3.72
C GLU A 43 10.58 7.13 3.36
N GLU A 44 10.69 8.41 3.01
CA GLU A 44 9.56 9.25 2.63
C GLU A 44 8.87 8.68 1.38
N GLN A 45 9.65 8.22 0.40
CA GLN A 45 9.15 7.54 -0.79
C GLN A 45 8.44 6.23 -0.44
N ALA A 46 9.00 5.45 0.50
CA ALA A 46 8.39 4.21 0.95
C ALA A 46 7.08 4.43 1.70
N ILE A 47 7.04 5.42 2.60
CA ILE A 47 5.82 5.82 3.30
C ILE A 47 4.75 6.26 2.29
N GLN A 48 5.13 7.06 1.29
CA GLN A 48 4.19 7.50 0.27
C GLN A 48 3.67 6.33 -0.58
N ALA A 49 4.54 5.42 -1.00
CA ALA A 49 4.15 4.25 -1.79
C ALA A 49 3.19 3.33 -1.01
N VAL A 50 3.45 3.09 0.27
CA VAL A 50 2.54 2.34 1.15
C VAL A 50 1.22 3.08 1.33
N THR A 51 1.25 4.39 1.54
CA THR A 51 0.04 5.21 1.71
C THR A 51 -0.84 5.18 0.44
N ASP A 52 -0.23 5.27 -0.74
CA ASP A 52 -0.92 5.15 -2.03
C ASP A 52 -1.54 3.76 -2.21
N ALA A 53 -0.81 2.70 -1.84
CA ALA A 53 -1.31 1.33 -1.90
C ALA A 53 -2.51 1.12 -0.94
N MET A 54 -2.43 1.66 0.27
CA MET A 54 -3.53 1.63 1.23
C MET A 54 -4.76 2.39 0.73
N ARG A 55 -4.57 3.53 0.05
CA ARG A 55 -5.66 4.27 -0.61
C ARG A 55 -6.31 3.44 -1.70
N GLN A 56 -5.53 2.77 -2.55
CA GLN A 56 -6.07 1.91 -3.60
C GLN A 56 -6.85 0.72 -3.04
N LEU A 57 -6.36 0.11 -1.97
CA LEU A 57 -7.09 -0.95 -1.26
C LEU A 57 -8.38 -0.42 -0.65
N TYR A 58 -8.38 0.77 -0.05
CA TYR A 58 -9.59 1.38 0.48
C TYR A 58 -10.67 1.60 -0.59
N TYR A 59 -10.29 1.95 -1.82
CA TYR A 59 -11.24 2.09 -2.93
C TYR A 59 -11.75 0.78 -3.51
N ARG A 60 -11.01 -0.33 -3.37
CA ARG A 60 -11.28 -1.58 -4.11
C ARG A 60 -11.66 -2.77 -3.24
N ASP A 61 -11.25 -2.79 -1.98
CA ASP A 61 -11.57 -3.84 -1.03
C ASP A 61 -12.77 -3.41 -0.16
N CYS A 62 -13.89 -4.10 -0.31
CA CYS A 62 -15.12 -3.85 0.45
C CYS A 62 -14.97 -4.10 1.96
N ARG A 63 -13.87 -4.71 2.41
CA ARG A 63 -13.58 -4.97 3.83
C ARG A 63 -12.55 -4.01 4.42
N ALA A 64 -12.00 -3.09 3.61
CA ALA A 64 -11.01 -2.13 4.08
C ALA A 64 -11.64 -1.03 4.94
N CYS A 65 -10.86 -0.52 5.89
CA CYS A 65 -11.19 0.68 6.66
C CYS A 65 -10.29 1.84 6.21
N ASN A 66 -10.78 3.06 6.37
CA ASN A 66 -9.98 4.27 6.07
C ASN A 66 -8.95 4.61 7.16
N THR A 67 -8.83 3.80 8.20
CA THR A 67 -7.86 3.98 9.27
C THR A 67 -6.87 2.84 9.29
N TYR A 68 -5.60 3.15 9.49
CA TYR A 68 -4.51 2.17 9.50
C TYR A 68 -3.38 2.60 10.44
N GLN A 69 -2.50 1.65 10.76
CA GLN A 69 -1.27 1.89 11.50
C GLN A 69 -0.08 1.66 10.56
N LEU A 70 0.97 2.44 10.73
CA LEU A 70 2.19 2.33 9.94
C LEU A 70 3.37 2.08 10.88
N ALA A 71 4.07 0.97 10.68
CA ALA A 71 5.29 0.66 11.43
C ALA A 71 6.51 0.81 10.53
N ILE A 72 7.55 1.47 11.04
CA ILE A 72 8.82 1.71 10.35
C ILE A 72 9.92 1.14 11.22
N VAL A 73 10.72 0.23 10.64
CA VAL A 73 11.82 -0.43 11.35
C VAL A 73 13.15 0.05 10.78
N ARG A 74 14.00 0.59 11.65
CA ARG A 74 15.34 1.08 11.35
C ARG A 74 16.37 0.27 12.12
N SER A 75 17.64 0.42 11.79
CA SER A 75 18.75 -0.14 12.60
C SER A 75 18.79 0.44 14.02
N THR A 76 18.29 1.67 14.23
CA THR A 76 18.26 2.35 15.53
C THR A 76 17.05 1.98 16.40
N GLY A 77 16.03 1.35 15.82
CA GLY A 77 14.79 1.01 16.53
C GLY A 77 13.58 0.96 15.61
N ALA A 78 12.41 0.70 16.21
CA ALA A 78 11.13 0.65 15.51
C ALA A 78 10.23 1.80 15.97
N GLU A 79 9.49 2.37 15.03
CA GLU A 79 8.49 3.41 15.26
C GLU A 79 7.13 2.90 14.76
N VAL A 80 6.07 3.10 15.55
CA VAL A 80 4.69 2.82 15.12
C VAL A 80 3.91 4.12 15.14
N ARG A 81 3.33 4.48 13.99
CA ARG A 81 2.49 5.65 13.78
C ARG A 81 1.04 5.22 13.67
N GLY A 82 0.15 5.93 14.36
CA GLY A 82 -1.29 5.80 14.14
C GLY A 82 -2.15 6.04 15.39
N PRO A 83 -3.49 6.03 15.22
CA PRO A 83 -4.20 5.72 13.98
C PRO A 83 -4.07 6.83 12.92
N LEU A 84 -3.65 6.46 11.71
CA LEU A 84 -3.63 7.34 10.54
C LEU A 84 -4.95 7.20 9.79
N LYS A 85 -5.45 8.30 9.21
CA LYS A 85 -6.66 8.30 8.38
C LYS A 85 -6.27 8.60 6.94
N LEU A 86 -6.78 7.79 6.01
CA LEU A 86 -6.61 8.00 4.57
C LEU A 86 -7.51 9.14 4.10
N GLU A 87 -6.93 10.05 3.34
CA GLU A 87 -7.70 11.01 2.55
C GLU A 87 -8.20 10.34 1.27
N SER A 88 -9.50 10.52 0.99
CA SER A 88 -10.19 9.95 -0.16
C SER A 88 -10.93 11.03 -0.94
N ASP A 89 -10.83 10.98 -2.27
CA ASP A 89 -11.54 11.84 -3.21
C ASP A 89 -12.57 11.03 -4.00
N TRP A 90 -13.80 11.52 -4.04
CA TRP A 90 -14.95 10.92 -4.72
C TRP A 90 -15.55 11.83 -5.79
N SER A 91 -14.85 12.92 -6.14
CA SER A 91 -15.27 13.87 -7.18
C SER A 91 -15.63 13.22 -8.52
N VAL A 92 -15.02 12.09 -8.85
CA VAL A 92 -15.32 11.31 -10.06
C VAL A 92 -16.80 10.91 -10.17
N ALA A 93 -17.50 10.75 -9.04
CA ALA A 93 -18.92 10.41 -9.03
C ALA A 93 -19.81 11.48 -9.68
N GLU A 94 -19.37 12.75 -9.73
CA GLU A 94 -20.13 13.84 -10.34
C GLU A 94 -20.17 13.75 -11.87
N TYR A 95 -19.16 13.12 -12.49
CA TYR A 95 -19.08 12.94 -13.94
C TYR A 95 -19.91 11.76 -14.45
N VAL A 96 -20.43 10.97 -13.52
CA VAL A 96 -21.14 9.73 -13.83
C VAL A 96 -22.63 10.03 -13.93
N SER A 97 -23.17 9.97 -15.14
CA SER A 97 -24.62 10.09 -15.41
C SER A 97 -25.04 9.08 -16.49
N GLY A 98 -26.32 8.70 -16.50
CA GLY A 98 -26.86 7.72 -17.45
C GLY A 98 -26.55 6.27 -17.04
N TYR A 99 -27.49 5.69 -16.30
CA TYR A 99 -27.54 4.24 -16.05
C TYR A 99 -28.93 3.65 -16.39
N GLU A 100 -29.77 4.46 -17.04
CA GLU A 100 -31.02 4.00 -17.67
C GLU A 100 -30.73 3.30 -18.99
#